data_AF-A0A1F4YCI6-F1
#
_entry.id   AF-A0A1F4YCI6-F1
#
_cell.length_a   1.000
_cell.length_b   1.000
_cell.length_c   1.000
_cell.angle_alpha   90.00
_cell.angle_beta   90.00
_cell.angle_gamma   90.00
#
_symmetry.space_group_name_H-M   'P 1'
#
loop_
_entity.id
_entity.type
_entity.pdbx_description
1 polymer ?
#
loop_
_entity_poly.entity_id
_entity_poly.type
_entity_poly.pdbx_seq_one_letter_code
_entity_poly.pdbx_strand_id
1 'polypeptide(L)'
;MMDAIFYARNYKWYFLFGFVVMPDHMHLLFSPREMSKPDIIRGLKGYTARMINKQTNFAGSFWQAGYIDFPINSREIAEQKLAYIEQNPVKARLVKNARDYPFSSAGKHDKLDLHMMRSLFE
;
A
#
# COMPACT_ATOMS: atom_id res chain seq x y z
N MET A 1 -2.32 4.53 -9.59
CA MET A 1 -2.31 4.07 -8.18
C MET A 1 -0.91 4.02 -7.60
N MET A 2 -0.01 3.23 -8.20
CA MET A 2 1.41 3.10 -7.81
C MET A 2 2.11 4.45 -7.68
N ASP A 3 1.89 5.36 -8.63
CA ASP A 3 2.51 6.68 -8.62
C ASP A 3 2.14 7.48 -7.38
N ALA A 4 0.90 7.39 -6.90
CA ALA A 4 0.46 8.07 -5.69
C ALA A 4 1.17 7.51 -4.44
N ILE A 5 1.35 6.19 -4.38
CA ILE A 5 2.04 5.51 -3.29
C ILE A 5 3.51 5.93 -3.24
N PHE A 6 4.20 5.94 -4.38
CA PHE A 6 5.61 6.34 -4.44
C PHE A 6 5.80 7.84 -4.28
N TYR A 7 4.88 8.65 -4.80
CA TYR A 7 4.90 10.10 -4.59
C TYR A 7 4.79 10.44 -3.10
N ALA A 8 3.78 9.90 -2.40
CA ALA A 8 3.61 10.16 -0.97
C ALA A 8 4.81 9.66 -0.14
N ARG A 9 5.41 8.52 -0.52
CA ARG A 9 6.67 8.05 0.07
C ARG A 9 7.82 9.05 -0.15
N ASN A 10 8.01 9.54 -1.37
CA ASN A 10 9.09 10.48 -1.71
C ASN A 10 8.91 11.84 -1.00
N TYR A 11 7.66 12.25 -0.77
CA TYR A 11 7.31 13.41 0.05
C TYR A 11 7.37 13.13 1.56
N LYS A 12 7.88 11.96 1.97
CA LYS A 12 8.13 11.59 3.37
C LYS A 12 6.87 11.56 4.23
N TRP A 13 5.70 11.29 3.64
CA TRP A 13 4.45 11.15 4.41
C TRP A 13 4.49 9.93 5.33
N TYR A 14 5.14 8.85 4.89
CA TYR A 14 5.29 7.60 5.63
C TYR A 14 6.55 6.84 5.18
N PHE A 15 6.97 5.86 5.98
CA PHE A 15 7.83 4.77 5.54
C PHE A 15 6.99 3.64 4.94
N LEU A 16 7.38 3.14 3.77
CA LEU A 16 6.63 2.12 3.03
C LEU A 16 7.32 0.77 3.16
N PHE A 17 6.62 -0.22 3.72
CA PHE A 17 7.17 -1.56 3.94
C PHE A 17 6.57 -2.61 3.01
N GLY A 18 5.40 -2.38 2.43
CA GLY A 18 4.79 -3.29 1.47
C GLY A 18 3.49 -2.75 0.90
N PHE A 19 3.12 -3.22 -0.29
CA PHE A 19 1.83 -2.88 -0.88
C PHE A 19 1.38 -3.92 -1.91
N VAL A 20 0.07 -3.98 -2.14
CA VAL A 20 -0.53 -4.60 -3.32
C VAL A 20 -1.76 -3.81 -3.74
N VAL A 21 -1.91 -3.55 -5.04
CA VAL A 21 -3.13 -2.99 -5.63
C VAL A 21 -3.81 -4.12 -6.41
N MET A 22 -4.91 -4.62 -5.87
CA MET A 22 -5.77 -5.63 -6.48
C MET A 22 -6.83 -4.94 -7.36
N PRO A 23 -7.57 -5.68 -8.21
CA PRO A 23 -8.63 -5.10 -9.04
C PRO A 23 -9.74 -4.40 -8.25
N ASP A 24 -10.02 -4.87 -7.04
CA ASP A 24 -11.16 -4.48 -6.20
C ASP A 24 -10.74 -3.76 -4.90
N HIS A 25 -9.50 -3.94 -4.43
CA HIS A 25 -8.99 -3.34 -3.19
C HIS A 25 -7.48 -3.10 -3.23
N MET A 26 -6.92 -2.51 -2.16
CA MET A 26 -5.48 -2.43 -1.96
C MET A 26 -5.10 -2.72 -0.51
N HIS A 27 -3.86 -3.16 -0.30
CA HIS A 27 -3.25 -3.21 1.03
C HIS A 27 -1.98 -2.38 1.04
N LEU A 28 -1.75 -1.69 2.16
CA LEU A 28 -0.54 -0.94 2.45
C LEU A 28 -0.02 -1.34 3.82
N LEU A 29 1.28 -1.63 3.91
CA LEU A 29 2.02 -1.76 5.15
C LEU A 29 2.97 -0.56 5.24
N PHE A 30 2.73 0.34 6.19
CA PHE A 30 3.47 1.58 6.33
C PHE A 30 3.51 2.06 7.77
N SER A 31 4.47 2.93 8.08
CA SER A 31 4.50 3.69 9.33
C SER A 31 4.37 5.18 9.02
N PRO A 32 3.37 5.89 9.58
CA PRO A 32 3.27 7.35 9.44
C PRO A 32 4.53 8.06 9.93
N ARG A 33 4.88 9.16 9.28
CA ARG A 33 5.98 10.04 9.72
C ARG A 33 5.41 11.28 10.41
N GLU A 34 5.51 12.43 9.76
CA GLU A 34 5.01 13.70 10.29
C GLU A 34 3.49 13.84 10.14
N MET A 35 2.91 13.13 9.15
CA MET A 35 1.47 13.15 8.89
C MET A 35 0.74 12.04 9.65
N SER A 36 -0.50 12.31 10.06
CA SER A 36 -1.36 11.31 10.67
C SER A 36 -1.80 10.24 9.65
N LYS A 37 -2.00 8.99 10.10
CA LYS A 37 -2.55 7.90 9.28
C LYS A 37 -3.87 8.30 8.57
N PRO A 38 -4.87 8.93 9.25
CA PRO A 38 -6.08 9.42 8.57
C PRO A 38 -5.80 10.40 7.44
N ASP A 39 -4.88 11.35 7.62
CA ASP A 39 -4.56 12.36 6.60
C ASP A 39 -3.88 11.73 5.38
N ILE A 40 -2.96 10.78 5.62
CA ILE A 40 -2.29 10.01 4.57
C ILE A 40 -3.33 9.25 3.72
N ILE A 41 -4.22 8.50 4.38
CA ILE A 41 -5.24 7.70 3.70
C ILE A 41 -6.20 8.60 2.93
N ARG A 42 -6.64 9.72 3.53
CA ARG A 42 -7.50 10.70 2.86
C ARG A 42 -6.83 11.28 1.61
N GLY A 43 -5.55 11.65 1.71
CA GLY A 43 -4.78 12.18 0.59
C GLY A 43 -4.64 11.18 -0.56
N LEU A 44 -4.22 9.95 -0.25
CA LEU A 44 -4.08 8.87 -1.24
C LEU A 44 -5.40 8.55 -1.92
N LYS A 45 -6.48 8.35 -1.16
CA LYS A 45 -7.81 8.04 -1.71
C LYS A 45 -8.37 9.20 -2.54
N GLY A 46 -8.24 10.43 -2.06
CA GLY A 46 -8.72 11.62 -2.75
C GLY A 46 -8.01 11.86 -4.09
N TYR A 47 -6.68 11.79 -4.10
CA TYR A 47 -5.90 11.95 -5.34
C TYR A 47 -6.23 10.85 -6.35
N THR A 48 -6.20 9.60 -5.91
CA THR A 48 -6.41 8.45 -6.81
C THR A 48 -7.83 8.39 -7.35
N ALA A 49 -8.86 8.66 -6.54
CA ALA A 49 -10.24 8.74 -7.01
C ALA A 49 -10.42 9.81 -8.08
N ARG A 50 -9.86 11.02 -7.87
CA ARG A 50 -9.93 12.11 -8.87
C ARG A 50 -9.29 11.71 -10.19
N MET A 51 -8.11 11.11 -10.14
CA MET A 51 -7.40 10.68 -11.35
C MET A 51 -8.14 9.56 -12.09
N ILE A 52 -8.63 8.56 -11.36
CA ILE A 52 -9.34 7.42 -11.94
C ILE A 52 -10.67 7.87 -12.54
N ASN A 53 -11.49 8.61 -11.80
CA ASN A 53 -12.77 9.12 -12.29
C ASN A 53 -12.62 9.96 -13.56
N LYS A 54 -11.58 10.80 -13.62
CA LYS A 54 -11.26 11.59 -14.82
C LYS A 54 -10.90 10.71 -16.01
N GLN A 55 -10.13 9.63 -15.80
CA GLN A 55 -9.70 8.73 -16.87
C GLN A 55 -10.81 7.80 -17.36
N THR A 56 -11.72 7.39 -16.48
CA THR A 56 -12.80 6.44 -16.80
C THR A 56 -14.13 7.11 -17.10
N ASN A 57 -14.20 8.45 -16.99
CA ASN A 57 -15.44 9.22 -17.04
C ASN A 57 -16.49 8.72 -16.02
N PHE A 58 -16.03 8.18 -14.89
CA PHE A 58 -16.91 7.67 -13.84
C PHE A 58 -17.41 8.82 -12.95
N ALA A 59 -18.72 8.97 -12.86
CA ALA A 59 -19.38 9.92 -11.98
C ALA A 59 -19.80 9.22 -10.68
N GLY A 60 -18.97 9.33 -9.63
CA GLY A 60 -19.28 8.75 -8.32
C GLY A 60 -18.09 8.62 -7.38
N SER A 61 -18.32 7.99 -6.24
CA SER A 61 -17.26 7.66 -5.27
C SER A 61 -16.53 6.39 -5.73
N PHE A 62 -15.28 6.53 -6.17
CA PHE A 62 -14.46 5.38 -6.55
C PHE A 62 -14.15 4.47 -5.35
N TRP A 63 -13.85 5.08 -4.21
CA TRP A 63 -13.54 4.34 -2.98
C TRP A 63 -14.74 4.20 -2.07
N GLN A 64 -14.86 3.03 -1.43
CA GLN A 64 -15.72 2.86 -0.25
C GLN A 64 -15.33 3.84 0.87
N ALA A 65 -16.31 4.32 1.64
CA ALA A 65 -16.05 5.14 2.82
C ALA A 65 -15.24 4.38 3.88
N GLY A 66 -14.35 5.09 4.60
CA GLY A 66 -13.51 4.50 5.65
C GLY A 66 -12.32 3.67 5.13
N TYR A 67 -11.70 2.91 6.01
CA TYR A 67 -10.61 1.96 5.72
C TYR A 67 -10.55 0.93 6.84
N ILE A 68 -9.96 -0.24 6.57
CA ILE A 68 -9.67 -1.25 7.58
C ILE A 68 -8.17 -1.17 7.89
N ASP A 69 -7.83 -1.13 9.16
CA ASP A 69 -6.45 -1.15 9.62
C ASP A 69 -6.20 -2.30 10.61
N PHE A 70 -4.92 -2.63 10.75
CA PHE A 70 -4.45 -3.64 11.68
C PHE A 70 -3.16 -3.09 12.30
N PRO A 71 -3.16 -2.73 13.61
CA PRO A 71 -1.96 -2.28 14.29
C PRO A 71 -0.88 -3.36 14.29
N ILE A 72 0.36 -2.96 14.01
CA ILE A 72 1.52 -3.86 14.01
C ILE A 72 2.36 -3.51 15.24
N ASN A 73 2.51 -4.46 16.15
CA ASN A 73 3.20 -4.26 17.43
C ASN A 73 4.47 -5.11 17.57
N SER A 74 4.81 -5.91 16.55
CA SER A 74 6.04 -6.69 16.54
C SER A 74 6.57 -6.83 15.12
N ARG A 75 7.89 -7.07 15.03
CA ARG A 75 8.57 -7.30 13.76
C ARG A 75 8.05 -8.55 13.05
N GLU A 76 7.81 -9.62 13.81
CA GLU A 76 7.32 -10.90 13.29
C GLU A 76 5.96 -10.71 12.61
N ILE A 77 5.07 -9.93 13.24
CA ILE A 77 3.77 -9.60 12.66
C ILE A 77 3.95 -8.73 11.40
N ALA A 78 4.88 -7.78 11.40
CA ALA A 78 5.18 -6.96 10.21
C ALA A 78 5.61 -7.83 9.03
N GLU A 79 6.55 -8.76 9.25
CA GLU A 79 7.06 -9.68 8.23
C GLU A 79 5.97 -10.64 7.73
N GLN A 80 5.13 -11.16 8.63
CA GLN A 80 3.97 -11.98 8.25
C GLN A 80 2.98 -11.20 7.38
N LYS A 81 2.69 -9.93 7.72
CA LYS A 81 1.77 -9.09 6.94
C LYS A 81 2.38 -8.70 5.60
N LEU A 82 3.68 -8.42 5.53
CA LEU A 82 4.37 -8.19 4.26
C LEU A 82 4.23 -9.40 3.33
N ALA A 83 4.56 -10.60 3.83
CA ALA A 83 4.42 -11.83 3.06
C ALA A 83 2.96 -12.08 2.63
N TYR A 84 1.99 -11.83 3.52
CA TYR A 84 0.56 -11.92 3.19
C TYR A 84 0.19 -10.98 2.04
N ILE A 85 0.54 -9.70 2.16
CA ILE A 85 0.26 -8.65 1.17
C ILE A 85 0.81 -9.06 -0.20
N GLU A 86 2.07 -9.48 -0.24
CA GLU A 86 2.76 -9.86 -1.48
C GLU A 86 2.21 -11.13 -2.12
N GLN A 87 1.66 -12.05 -1.33
CA GLN A 87 1.06 -13.31 -1.81
C GLN A 87 -0.41 -13.18 -2.23
N ASN A 88 -1.08 -12.04 -2.01
CA ASN A 88 -2.48 -11.86 -2.41
C ASN A 88 -2.73 -12.15 -3.90
N PRO A 89 -1.89 -11.69 -4.85
CA PRO A 89 -2.08 -11.97 -6.27
C PRO A 89 -2.01 -13.46 -6.62
N VAL A 90 -1.16 -14.22 -5.92
CA VAL A 90 -1.04 -15.68 -6.09
C VAL A 90 -2.27 -16.39 -5.53
N LYS A 91 -2.72 -15.99 -4.32
CA LYS A 91 -3.95 -16.53 -3.72
C LYS A 91 -5.18 -16.26 -4.59
N ALA A 92 -5.23 -15.10 -5.24
CA ALA A 92 -6.27 -14.73 -6.20
C ALA A 92 -6.08 -15.36 -7.59
N ARG A 93 -5.05 -16.19 -7.79
CA ARG A 93 -4.73 -16.86 -9.07
C ARG A 93 -4.47 -15.90 -10.25
N LEU A 94 -4.06 -14.67 -9.97
CA LEU A 94 -3.69 -13.68 -11.00
C LEU A 94 -2.31 -13.97 -11.61
N VAL A 95 -1.42 -14.54 -10.81
CA VAL A 95 -0.05 -14.94 -11.20
C VAL A 95 0.36 -16.21 -10.47
N LYS A 96 1.36 -16.92 -11.00
CA LYS A 96 1.93 -18.11 -10.34
C LYS A 96 2.96 -17.74 -9.26
N ASN A 97 3.75 -16.69 -9.48
CA ASN A 97 4.72 -16.19 -8.51
C ASN A 97 4.38 -14.75 -8.12
N ALA A 98 4.52 -14.42 -6.83
CA ALA A 98 4.20 -13.08 -6.31
C ALA A 98 4.95 -11.96 -7.03
N ARG A 99 6.23 -12.20 -7.39
CA ARG A 99 7.10 -11.23 -8.08
C ARG A 99 6.61 -10.88 -9.48
N ASP A 100 5.83 -11.75 -10.11
CA ASP A 100 5.30 -11.55 -11.46
C ASP A 100 4.13 -10.55 -11.47
N TYR A 101 3.55 -10.22 -10.31
CA TYR A 101 2.46 -9.27 -10.25
C TYR A 101 2.98 -7.82 -10.28
N PRO A 102 2.73 -7.05 -11.35
CA PRO A 102 3.36 -5.74 -11.53
C PRO A 102 2.86 -4.69 -10.53
N PHE A 103 1.67 -4.88 -9.93
CA PHE A 103 1.05 -3.94 -9.00
C PHE A 103 1.26 -4.30 -7.52
N SER A 104 2.33 -5.05 -7.21
CA SER A 104 2.76 -5.42 -5.86
C SER A 104 4.20 -5.00 -5.58
N SER A 105 4.56 -4.96 -4.29
CA SER A 105 5.91 -4.77 -3.79
C SER A 105 6.82 -5.99 -3.93
N ALA A 106 6.28 -7.20 -4.18
CA ALA A 106 7.03 -8.47 -4.18
C ALA A 106 8.28 -8.47 -5.10
N GLY A 107 8.23 -7.74 -6.21
CA GLY A 107 9.34 -7.57 -7.15
C GLY A 107 10.09 -6.23 -7.05
N LYS A 108 9.86 -5.44 -5.99
CA LYS A 108 10.27 -4.02 -5.88
C LYS A 108 10.79 -3.66 -4.48
N HIS A 109 11.46 -4.59 -3.80
CA HIS A 109 11.96 -4.37 -2.43
C HIS A 109 12.99 -3.23 -2.33
N ASP A 110 13.69 -2.93 -3.42
CA ASP A 110 14.57 -1.76 -3.57
C ASP A 110 13.85 -0.41 -3.41
N LYS A 111 12.51 -0.39 -3.61
CA LYS A 111 11.66 0.80 -3.48
C LYS A 111 10.99 0.93 -2.12
N LEU A 112 11.35 0.07 -1.16
CA LEU A 112 10.76 0.01 0.16
C LEU A 112 11.74 0.46 1.25
N ASP A 113 11.20 0.90 2.38
CA ASP A 113 11.92 1.31 3.58
C ASP A 113 12.14 0.14 4.56
N LEU A 114 12.44 -1.05 4.04
CA LEU A 114 12.53 -2.28 4.86
C LEU A 114 13.59 -2.21 5.96
N HIS A 115 14.64 -1.41 5.77
CA HIS A 115 15.65 -1.15 6.80
C HIS A 115 15.05 -0.40 8.00
N MET A 116 14.16 0.56 7.77
CA MET A 116 13.47 1.31 8.83
C MET A 116 12.49 0.42 9.59
N MET A 117 11.91 -0.60 8.94
CA MET A 117 10.97 -1.51 9.59
C MET A 117 11.59 -2.22 10.79
N ARG A 118 12.88 -2.57 10.73
CA ARG A 118 13.58 -3.23 11.85
C ARG A 118 13.75 -2.30 13.04
N SER A 119 14.20 -1.07 12.79
CA SER A 119 14.45 -0.06 13.83
C SER A 119 13.18 0.44 14.53
N LEU A 120 11.98 0.15 14.02
CA LEU A 120 10.73 0.52 14.68
C LEU A 120 10.30 -0.45 15.80
N PHE A 121 10.92 -1.62 15.89
CA PHE A 121 10.59 -2.65 16.88
C PHE A 121 11.76 -2.98 17.82
N GLU A 122 12.85 -2.19 17.74
CA GLU A 122 13.95 -2.17 18.71
C GLU A 122 13.63 -1.15 19.82
#